data_AF-W2X9X2-F1
#
_entry.id   AF-W2X9X2-F1
#
_cell.length_a   1.000
_cell.length_b   1.000
_cell.length_c   1.000
_cell.angle_alpha   90.00
_cell.angle_beta   90.00
_cell.angle_gamma   90.00
#
_symmetry.space_group_name_H-M   'P 1'
#
loop_
_entity.id
_entity.type
_entity.pdbx_description
1 polymer ?
#
loop_
_entity_poly.entity_id
_entity_poly.type
_entity_poly.pdbx_seq_one_letter_code
_entity_poly.pdbx_strand_id
1 'polypeptide(L)'
;MGRVRSLDSSLVVSGPQLSERGVISISTRRLLFLVWMSIGVAPLLLQARSYLRFLTPHKISRSLLPPDMDVKNTTDLLKHCPVEGLFIAGIWWNVVPAHYYPAEDGKLCHFTVPQYNIHGNYYLGFNTTKASSTTPSSCVNESFPFSHYFYHGSIGYFAFYEEARGTYCAKDKTATEYRESYWYGLSGSAWIAYRILMLRRSYISCKRYGKRCDRLCENLRLNDAVVYVQESMRLSAYDARNYHRVALLYLLVEGLMGDLFLLIAQEGIIGRLQYISLGYNLSGVMSMLFEMVETMHWIGERTQSLIKRLLFNYETMLLGECICAAAMQHYLTALNRSKGFKRSDYEAKLVSPYVWSLVGHGVIVLGCVLVLVTVRSLGAIIYMRVKYGCFAVLITPCCVDSTLGIRGKLIVLGGYAFENRKLYYRLQTLKAFGMMKMQEEDGSEFLVLHKLYWIAIPRRDLFVIGSVNGRKVQPCPERLCNGIVSSFTQVLGGVVGEAGSTRWHRGASSNRVALAPATIKVGSPRNQSSRQVNSTREPSPTKVGTLETS
;
A
#
# COMPACT_ATOMS: atom_id res chain seq x y z
N MET A 1 29.98 49.37 50.86
CA MET A 1 29.61 47.95 51.02
C MET A 1 28.75 47.57 49.83
N GLY A 2 28.98 46.61 48.94
CA GLY A 2 30.02 45.59 48.74
C GLY A 2 29.84 45.12 47.29
N ARG A 3 30.94 45.01 46.57
CA ARG A 3 31.09 44.83 45.12
C ARG A 3 30.85 43.36 44.73
N VAL A 4 29.95 43.05 43.80
CA VAL A 4 29.91 41.72 43.14
C VAL A 4 30.35 41.88 41.69
N ARG A 5 31.43 41.16 41.38
CA ARG A 5 32.22 41.22 40.15
C ARG A 5 31.56 40.44 39.01
N SER A 6 31.61 41.04 37.83
CA SER A 6 31.68 40.37 36.53
C SER A 6 32.80 39.31 36.53
N LEU A 7 32.49 38.11 36.06
CA LEU A 7 33.46 37.09 35.68
C LEU A 7 33.10 36.55 34.30
N ASP A 8 33.75 37.12 33.28
CA ASP A 8 34.14 36.39 32.08
C ASP A 8 35.01 35.21 32.49
N SER A 9 34.74 34.03 31.93
CA SER A 9 35.72 32.94 31.83
C SER A 9 35.33 32.04 30.66
N SER A 10 35.97 32.34 29.54
CA SER A 10 36.31 31.39 28.50
C SER A 10 36.75 30.05 29.09
N LEU A 11 36.00 28.98 28.82
CA LEU A 11 36.45 27.61 28.98
C LEU A 11 36.36 26.93 27.61
N VAL A 12 37.40 27.23 26.83
CA VAL A 12 37.84 26.43 25.69
C VAL A 12 38.24 25.07 26.25
N VAL A 13 37.36 24.08 26.14
CA VAL A 13 37.74 22.67 26.28
C VAL A 13 38.19 22.20 24.90
N SER A 14 39.44 22.49 24.59
CA SER A 14 40.18 21.77 23.55
C SER A 14 40.51 20.39 24.10
N GLY A 15 39.60 19.44 23.90
CA GLY A 15 39.87 17.99 24.00
C GLY A 15 40.32 17.45 22.65
N PRO A 16 41.21 16.45 22.61
CA PRO A 16 42.10 16.20 21.49
C PRO A 16 41.35 15.83 20.21
N GLN A 17 41.89 16.32 19.09
CA GLN A 17 41.79 15.74 17.76
C GLN A 17 41.82 14.20 17.85
N LEU A 18 40.63 13.58 17.89
CA LEU A 18 40.48 12.20 17.48
C LEU A 18 40.49 12.20 15.94
N SER A 19 41.71 12.29 15.42
CA SER A 19 42.07 11.81 14.11
C SER A 19 41.41 10.45 13.87
N GLU A 20 40.73 10.34 12.73
CA GLU A 20 40.60 9.13 11.94
C GLU A 20 40.48 7.80 12.72
N ARG A 21 39.27 7.51 13.22
CA ARG A 21 38.81 6.12 13.29
C ARG A 21 37.72 5.94 12.26
N GLY A 22 38.04 5.14 11.25
CA GLY A 22 37.27 4.95 10.03
C GLY A 22 35.77 4.80 10.23
N VAL A 23 35.04 5.90 10.05
CA VAL A 23 33.64 5.82 9.65
C VAL A 23 33.68 5.32 8.22
N ILE A 24 33.34 4.05 8.00
CA ILE A 24 33.10 3.53 6.66
C ILE A 24 32.00 4.40 6.06
N SER A 25 32.38 5.40 5.25
CA SER A 25 31.43 6.24 4.54
C SER A 25 30.76 5.37 3.49
N ILE A 26 29.53 4.95 3.79
CA ILE A 26 28.72 4.15 2.88
C ILE A 26 28.30 5.08 1.74
N SER A 27 28.68 4.76 0.50
CA SER A 27 28.26 5.55 -0.66
C SER A 27 26.73 5.64 -0.74
N THR A 28 26.19 6.74 -1.26
CA THR A 28 24.73 6.96 -1.36
C THR A 28 24.07 5.82 -2.14
N ARG A 29 24.73 5.30 -3.16
CA ARG A 29 24.26 4.11 -3.90
C ARG A 29 24.13 2.87 -3.01
N ARG A 30 25.10 2.60 -2.12
CA ARG A 30 25.04 1.45 -1.20
C ARG A 30 23.96 1.64 -0.15
N LEU A 31 23.83 2.85 0.40
CA LEU A 31 22.78 3.19 1.37
C LEU A 31 21.38 2.95 0.78
N LEU A 32 21.10 3.52 -0.40
CA LEU A 32 19.82 3.34 -1.09
C LEU A 32 19.53 1.86 -1.41
N PHE A 33 20.55 1.08 -1.74
CA PHE A 33 20.38 -0.36 -1.97
C PHE A 33 19.99 -1.11 -0.68
N LEU A 34 20.66 -0.82 0.44
CA LEU A 34 20.34 -1.46 1.73
C LEU A 34 18.93 -1.12 2.19
N VAL A 35 18.52 0.14 2.06
CA VAL A 35 17.16 0.59 2.40
C VAL A 35 16.11 -0.02 1.45
N TRP A 36 16.41 -0.14 0.16
CA TRP A 36 15.53 -0.83 -0.80
C TRP A 36 15.37 -2.31 -0.49
N MET A 37 16.45 -2.99 -0.07
CA MET A 37 16.38 -4.39 0.36
C MET A 37 15.49 -4.55 1.61
N SER A 38 15.63 -3.66 2.60
CA SER A 38 14.90 -3.78 3.86
C SER A 38 13.41 -3.43 3.77
N ILE A 39 13.06 -2.35 3.07
CA ILE A 39 11.66 -1.86 2.99
C ILE A 39 10.92 -2.43 1.77
N GLY A 40 11.65 -2.87 0.73
CA GLY A 40 11.07 -3.41 -0.49
C GLY A 40 11.09 -4.95 -0.55
N VAL A 41 12.29 -5.54 -0.54
CA VAL A 41 12.45 -6.98 -0.79
C VAL A 41 12.06 -7.84 0.40
N ALA A 42 12.45 -7.46 1.63
CA ALA A 42 12.13 -8.27 2.81
C ALA A 42 10.62 -8.46 3.01
N PRO A 43 9.76 -7.41 2.91
CA PRO A 43 8.31 -7.58 2.97
C PRO A 43 7.76 -8.43 1.81
N LEU A 44 8.31 -8.27 0.59
CA LEU A 44 7.90 -9.10 -0.55
C LEU A 44 8.20 -10.59 -0.29
N LEU A 45 9.37 -10.91 0.25
CA LEU A 45 9.74 -12.30 0.56
C LEU A 45 8.85 -12.90 1.65
N LEU A 46 8.51 -12.13 2.68
CA LEU A 46 7.56 -12.54 3.70
C LEU A 46 6.18 -12.81 3.09
N GLN A 47 5.71 -11.91 2.22
CA GLN A 47 4.46 -12.07 1.50
C GLN A 47 4.49 -13.29 0.57
N ALA A 48 5.53 -13.45 -0.26
CA ALA A 48 5.67 -14.56 -1.21
C ALA A 48 5.76 -15.92 -0.52
N ARG A 49 6.52 -16.03 0.59
CA ARG A 49 6.55 -17.24 1.43
C ARG A 49 5.17 -17.61 1.93
N SER A 50 4.41 -16.60 2.33
CA SER A 50 3.07 -16.75 2.87
C SER A 50 2.06 -17.16 1.79
N TYR A 51 2.17 -16.59 0.57
CA TYR A 51 1.37 -17.01 -0.59
C TYR A 51 1.71 -18.41 -1.11
N LEU A 52 2.98 -18.82 -1.05
CA LEU A 52 3.40 -20.17 -1.42
C LEU A 52 2.72 -21.25 -0.57
N ARG A 53 2.33 -20.93 0.67
CA ARG A 53 1.53 -21.82 1.53
C ARG A 53 0.07 -21.94 1.08
N PHE A 54 -0.46 -21.02 0.29
CA PHE A 54 -1.82 -21.14 -0.26
C PHE A 54 -1.87 -21.87 -1.61
N LEU A 55 -0.74 -21.92 -2.32
CA LEU A 55 -0.64 -22.52 -3.66
C LEU A 55 -0.52 -24.06 -3.63
N THR A 56 -0.36 -24.66 -2.46
CA THR A 56 -0.39 -26.10 -2.30
C THR A 56 -1.82 -26.61 -2.52
N PRO A 57 -2.04 -27.54 -3.47
CA PRO A 57 -3.37 -28.04 -3.78
C PRO A 57 -3.87 -29.01 -2.69
N HIS A 58 -4.98 -28.69 -2.02
CA HIS A 58 -5.67 -29.62 -1.12
C HIS A 58 -7.07 -30.00 -1.63
N LYS A 59 -7.42 -31.30 -1.56
CA LYS A 59 -8.76 -31.82 -1.80
C LYS A 59 -9.54 -31.77 -0.49
N ILE A 60 -10.75 -31.21 -0.50
CA ILE A 60 -11.64 -31.22 0.67
C ILE A 60 -11.81 -32.67 1.15
N SER A 61 -11.53 -32.92 2.43
CA SER A 61 -11.70 -34.24 3.04
C SER A 61 -13.16 -34.69 2.88
N ARG A 62 -13.38 -35.91 2.37
CA ARG A 62 -14.74 -36.45 2.20
C ARG A 62 -15.56 -36.47 3.49
N SER A 63 -14.91 -36.63 4.64
CA SER A 63 -15.54 -36.59 5.97
C SER A 63 -16.17 -35.26 6.34
N LEU A 64 -15.84 -34.19 5.61
CA LEU A 64 -16.41 -32.85 5.81
C LEU A 64 -17.54 -32.55 4.82
N LEU A 65 -17.67 -33.33 3.76
CA LEU A 65 -18.75 -33.15 2.78
C LEU A 65 -20.06 -33.75 3.33
N PRO A 66 -21.21 -33.10 3.04
CA PRO A 66 -22.49 -33.66 3.42
C PRO A 66 -22.70 -35.01 2.72
N PRO A 67 -23.30 -36.02 3.38
CA PRO A 67 -23.62 -37.30 2.76
C PRO A 67 -24.65 -37.11 1.63
N ASP A 68 -24.48 -37.81 0.52
CA ASP A 68 -25.31 -37.63 -0.70
C ASP A 68 -26.80 -37.96 -0.49
N MET A 69 -27.17 -38.68 0.58
CA MET A 69 -28.51 -39.24 0.80
C MET A 69 -29.13 -38.96 2.18
N ASP A 70 -28.53 -38.12 3.02
CA ASP A 70 -29.00 -37.93 4.40
C ASP A 70 -29.95 -36.74 4.60
N VAL A 71 -30.95 -36.95 5.46
CA VAL A 71 -31.93 -35.92 5.86
C VAL A 71 -31.28 -34.93 6.81
N LYS A 72 -31.28 -33.65 6.41
CA LYS A 72 -30.81 -32.52 7.24
C LYS A 72 -31.59 -32.48 8.54
N ASN A 73 -30.90 -32.58 9.67
CA ASN A 73 -31.55 -32.50 10.98
C ASN A 73 -31.38 -31.10 11.60
N THR A 74 -32.47 -30.54 12.11
CA THR A 74 -32.53 -29.21 12.73
C THR A 74 -33.04 -29.25 14.18
N THR A 75 -33.40 -30.41 14.73
CA THR A 75 -33.83 -30.52 16.14
C THR A 75 -32.66 -30.37 17.09
N ASP A 76 -32.87 -29.63 18.20
CA ASP A 76 -31.90 -29.44 19.28
C ASP A 76 -30.48 -29.05 18.82
N LEU A 77 -30.39 -28.14 17.84
CA LEU A 77 -29.13 -27.77 17.17
C LEU A 77 -27.99 -27.45 18.14
N LEU A 78 -28.21 -26.63 19.16
CA LEU A 78 -27.15 -26.25 20.11
C LEU A 78 -26.70 -27.40 21.03
N LYS A 79 -27.52 -28.43 21.21
CA LYS A 79 -27.15 -29.64 21.95
C LYS A 79 -26.26 -30.56 21.10
N HIS A 80 -26.50 -30.60 19.78
CA HIS A 80 -25.79 -31.45 18.85
C HIS A 80 -24.56 -30.77 18.23
N CYS A 81 -24.62 -29.45 18.10
CA CYS A 81 -23.66 -28.57 17.46
C CYS A 81 -23.39 -27.37 18.40
N PRO A 82 -22.61 -27.58 19.48
CA PRO A 82 -22.47 -26.60 20.55
C PRO A 82 -21.49 -25.45 20.26
N VAL A 83 -20.95 -25.37 19.04
CA VAL A 83 -19.92 -24.39 18.68
C VAL A 83 -20.57 -23.02 18.47
N GLU A 84 -20.29 -22.10 19.40
CA GLU A 84 -20.82 -20.73 19.37
C GLU A 84 -19.81 -19.73 18.79
N GLY A 85 -18.53 -20.10 18.70
CA GLY A 85 -17.54 -19.29 18.02
C GLY A 85 -16.23 -20.00 17.69
N LEU A 86 -15.58 -19.49 16.65
CA LEU A 86 -14.25 -19.93 16.21
C LEU A 86 -13.23 -18.87 16.61
N PHE A 87 -12.10 -19.30 17.15
CA PHE A 87 -11.02 -18.39 17.50
C PHE A 87 -9.90 -18.53 16.48
N ILE A 88 -9.92 -17.66 15.48
CA ILE A 88 -9.03 -17.74 14.33
C ILE A 88 -8.16 -16.49 14.31
N ALA A 89 -6.83 -16.69 14.36
CA ALA A 89 -5.81 -15.63 14.43
C ALA A 89 -6.00 -14.55 15.49
N GLY A 90 -6.36 -15.01 16.69
CA GLY A 90 -6.54 -14.08 17.79
C GLY A 90 -7.84 -13.30 17.73
N ILE A 91 -8.73 -13.59 16.76
CA ILE A 91 -10.03 -12.96 16.56
C ILE A 91 -11.14 -13.96 16.84
N TRP A 92 -12.16 -13.53 17.58
CA TRP A 92 -13.38 -14.29 17.79
C TRP A 92 -14.34 -14.13 16.61
N TRP A 93 -14.83 -15.23 16.05
CA TRP A 93 -15.84 -15.28 14.99
C TRP A 93 -17.13 -15.91 15.53
N ASN A 94 -18.27 -15.25 15.35
CA ASN A 94 -19.56 -15.79 15.81
C ASN A 94 -20.02 -16.92 14.89
N VAL A 95 -20.29 -18.09 15.44
CA VAL A 95 -20.77 -19.23 14.67
C VAL A 95 -22.23 -19.50 14.98
N VAL A 96 -23.01 -19.73 13.93
CA VAL A 96 -24.42 -20.08 14.04
C VAL A 96 -24.66 -21.41 13.32
N PRO A 97 -24.92 -22.51 14.05
CA PRO A 97 -25.22 -23.80 13.45
C PRO A 97 -26.61 -23.73 12.79
N ALA A 98 -26.73 -24.29 11.58
CA ALA A 98 -27.97 -24.28 10.81
C ALA A 98 -28.65 -25.65 10.72
N HIS A 99 -27.86 -26.71 10.57
CA HIS A 99 -28.33 -28.11 10.51
C HIS A 99 -27.15 -29.05 10.77
N TYR A 100 -27.42 -30.34 10.99
CA TYR A 100 -26.38 -31.36 11.11
C TYR A 100 -26.75 -32.68 10.44
N TYR A 101 -25.72 -33.47 10.19
CA TYR A 101 -25.78 -34.83 9.67
C TYR A 101 -25.13 -35.79 10.68
N PRO A 102 -25.66 -37.01 10.84
CA PRO A 102 -24.95 -38.07 11.54
C PRO A 102 -23.64 -38.38 10.78
N ALA A 103 -22.57 -38.69 11.52
CA ALA A 103 -21.30 -39.12 10.95
C ALA A 103 -20.73 -40.28 11.77
N GLU A 104 -19.87 -41.08 11.16
CA GLU A 104 -19.16 -42.15 11.86
C GLU A 104 -18.28 -41.54 12.97
N ASP A 105 -18.44 -42.00 14.22
CA ASP A 105 -17.74 -41.50 15.42
C ASP A 105 -17.88 -40.00 15.76
N GLY A 106 -18.90 -39.33 15.20
CA GLY A 106 -19.13 -37.91 15.45
C GLY A 106 -20.40 -37.33 14.83
N LYS A 107 -20.38 -36.02 14.62
CA LYS A 107 -21.44 -35.27 13.94
C LYS A 107 -20.83 -34.28 12.96
N LEU A 108 -21.48 -34.12 11.81
CA LEU A 108 -21.14 -33.09 10.84
C LEU A 108 -22.17 -31.96 10.93
N CYS A 109 -21.76 -30.80 11.42
CA CYS A 109 -22.60 -29.64 11.63
C CYS A 109 -22.36 -28.59 10.54
N HIS A 110 -23.41 -28.17 9.84
CA HIS A 110 -23.35 -27.00 8.98
C HIS A 110 -23.49 -25.72 9.81
N PHE A 111 -22.64 -24.73 9.53
CA PHE A 111 -22.63 -23.46 10.23
C PHE A 111 -22.50 -22.28 9.29
N THR A 112 -22.91 -21.13 9.80
CA THR A 112 -22.76 -19.84 9.11
C THR A 112 -22.10 -18.81 10.02
N VAL A 113 -21.43 -17.84 9.41
CA VAL A 113 -21.01 -16.59 10.06
C VAL A 113 -21.70 -15.45 9.30
N PRO A 114 -22.91 -15.06 9.71
CA PRO A 114 -23.79 -14.24 8.87
C PRO A 114 -23.23 -12.86 8.52
N GLN A 115 -22.52 -12.20 9.46
CA GLN A 115 -21.90 -10.89 9.24
C GLN A 115 -20.76 -10.90 8.21
N TYR A 116 -20.31 -12.08 7.82
CA TYR A 116 -19.30 -12.27 6.79
C TYR A 116 -19.81 -13.13 5.63
N ASN A 117 -21.08 -13.53 5.58
CA ASN A 117 -21.57 -14.48 4.58
C ASN A 117 -20.64 -15.70 4.38
N ILE A 118 -20.15 -16.24 5.49
CA ILE A 118 -19.37 -17.47 5.52
C ILE A 118 -20.31 -18.63 5.83
N HIS A 119 -20.11 -19.75 5.17
CA HIS A 119 -20.87 -20.98 5.32
C HIS A 119 -19.90 -22.15 5.34
N GLY A 120 -20.14 -23.18 6.11
CA GLY A 120 -19.20 -24.29 6.20
C GLY A 120 -19.77 -25.49 6.92
N ASN A 121 -19.04 -26.59 6.94
CA ASN A 121 -19.33 -27.68 7.86
C ASN A 121 -18.16 -27.91 8.80
N TYR A 122 -18.45 -28.25 10.05
CA TYR A 122 -17.47 -28.80 10.96
C TYR A 122 -17.87 -30.20 11.40
N TYR A 123 -16.89 -31.09 11.45
CA TYR A 123 -16.95 -32.37 12.11
C TYR A 123 -16.52 -32.23 13.56
N LEU A 124 -17.32 -32.81 14.46
CA LEU A 124 -17.07 -32.88 15.88
C LEU A 124 -17.16 -34.36 16.31
N GLY A 125 -16.04 -34.93 16.77
CA GLY A 125 -16.01 -36.31 17.26
C GLY A 125 -16.46 -36.44 18.72
N PHE A 126 -16.90 -37.64 19.10
CA PHE A 126 -17.44 -37.90 20.45
C PHE A 126 -16.38 -38.18 21.51
N ASN A 127 -15.19 -38.63 21.11
CA ASN A 127 -14.11 -39.03 22.03
C ASN A 127 -13.07 -37.93 22.21
N THR A 128 -12.53 -37.78 23.41
CA THR A 128 -11.47 -36.81 23.68
C THR A 128 -10.17 -37.15 22.95
N THR A 129 -9.45 -36.14 22.47
CA THR A 129 -8.15 -36.25 21.80
C THR A 129 -7.11 -35.34 22.47
N LYS A 130 -5.84 -35.50 22.10
CA LYS A 130 -4.76 -34.64 22.58
C LYS A 130 -5.03 -33.20 22.14
N ALA A 131 -5.07 -32.28 23.11
CA ALA A 131 -5.29 -30.86 22.89
C ALA A 131 -4.29 -30.29 21.86
N SER A 132 -4.81 -29.46 20.94
CA SER A 132 -3.97 -28.68 20.02
C SER A 132 -3.08 -27.72 20.79
N SER A 133 -1.94 -27.33 20.22
CA SER A 133 -0.95 -26.43 20.83
C SER A 133 -1.50 -25.04 21.21
N THR A 134 -2.68 -24.71 20.71
CA THR A 134 -3.37 -23.41 20.85
C THR A 134 -4.57 -23.47 21.78
N THR A 135 -4.86 -24.66 22.31
CA THR A 135 -5.95 -24.89 23.27
C THR A 135 -5.55 -24.31 24.63
N PRO A 136 -6.44 -23.56 25.32
CA PRO A 136 -6.18 -23.08 26.66
C PRO A 136 -5.77 -24.22 27.60
N SER A 137 -4.85 -23.96 28.54
CA SER A 137 -4.37 -24.97 29.49
C SER A 137 -5.48 -25.55 30.37
N SER A 138 -6.57 -24.80 30.57
CA SER A 138 -7.81 -25.22 31.24
C SER A 138 -8.57 -26.35 30.52
N CYS A 139 -8.28 -26.59 29.24
CA CYS A 139 -9.03 -27.46 28.34
C CYS A 139 -8.27 -28.74 27.91
N VAL A 140 -7.07 -28.99 28.46
CA VAL A 140 -6.18 -30.07 28.02
C VAL A 140 -6.83 -31.47 28.11
N ASN A 141 -7.70 -31.68 29.11
CA ASN A 141 -8.36 -32.97 29.35
C ASN A 141 -9.78 -33.07 28.77
N GLU A 142 -10.30 -32.01 28.13
CA GLU A 142 -11.66 -31.92 27.59
C GLU A 142 -11.65 -31.39 26.15
N SER A 143 -10.67 -31.87 25.37
CA SER A 143 -10.46 -31.51 23.97
C SER A 143 -11.03 -32.59 23.06
N PHE A 144 -11.93 -32.22 22.15
CA PHE A 144 -12.53 -33.13 21.16
C PHE A 144 -11.94 -32.87 19.76
N PRO A 145 -11.82 -33.90 18.91
CA PRO A 145 -11.34 -33.73 17.55
C PRO A 145 -12.31 -32.84 16.77
N PHE A 146 -11.77 -31.80 16.17
CA PHE A 146 -12.51 -30.81 15.42
C PHE A 146 -11.84 -30.63 14.06
N SER A 147 -12.61 -30.79 12.99
CA SER A 147 -12.16 -30.40 11.66
C SER A 147 -13.28 -29.66 11.00
N HIS A 148 -13.00 -28.61 10.25
CA HIS A 148 -14.04 -27.89 9.56
C HIS A 148 -13.58 -27.48 8.18
N TYR A 149 -14.54 -27.19 7.32
CA TYR A 149 -14.31 -26.42 6.12
C TYR A 149 -15.32 -25.28 6.08
N PHE A 150 -14.92 -24.14 5.51
CA PHE A 150 -15.88 -23.10 5.17
C PHE A 150 -15.57 -22.46 3.84
N TYR A 151 -16.61 -21.89 3.26
CA TYR A 151 -16.55 -21.02 2.11
C TYR A 151 -17.18 -19.68 2.41
N HIS A 152 -16.64 -18.65 1.78
CA HIS A 152 -17.09 -17.27 1.91
C HIS A 152 -17.51 -16.77 0.54
N GLY A 153 -18.74 -16.28 0.40
CA GLY A 153 -19.23 -15.66 -0.82
C GLY A 153 -19.14 -14.14 -0.74
N SER A 154 -18.23 -13.51 -1.49
CA SER A 154 -18.18 -12.04 -1.64
C SER A 154 -18.76 -11.59 -2.99
N ILE A 155 -19.14 -10.31 -3.07
CA ILE A 155 -19.72 -9.68 -4.28
C ILE A 155 -18.67 -9.71 -5.40
N GLY A 156 -18.88 -10.59 -6.38
CA GLY A 156 -18.01 -10.80 -7.54
C GLY A 156 -17.27 -12.13 -7.52
N TYR A 157 -17.96 -13.27 -7.71
CA TYR A 157 -17.37 -14.61 -7.92
C TYR A 157 -16.35 -15.13 -6.88
N PHE A 158 -16.14 -14.43 -5.77
CA PHE A 158 -15.23 -14.89 -4.72
C PHE A 158 -15.94 -15.93 -3.87
N ALA A 159 -15.73 -17.21 -4.20
CA ALA A 159 -15.91 -18.33 -3.29
C ALA A 159 -14.52 -18.88 -2.98
N PHE A 160 -14.01 -18.66 -1.77
CA PHE A 160 -12.85 -19.42 -1.31
C PHE A 160 -13.31 -20.60 -0.48
N TYR A 161 -12.53 -21.67 -0.47
CA TYR A 161 -12.72 -22.80 0.42
C TYR A 161 -11.54 -22.82 1.39
N GLU A 162 -11.83 -23.06 2.66
CA GLU A 162 -10.88 -23.38 3.70
C GLU A 162 -11.23 -24.75 4.22
N GLU A 163 -10.23 -25.58 4.49
CA GLU A 163 -10.33 -26.71 5.42
C GLU A 163 -9.29 -26.50 6.53
N ALA A 164 -9.67 -26.78 7.78
CA ALA A 164 -8.77 -26.75 8.91
C ALA A 164 -9.05 -27.89 9.91
N ARG A 165 -8.02 -28.25 10.67
CA ARG A 165 -8.09 -29.25 11.75
C ARG A 165 -7.59 -28.62 13.05
N GLY A 166 -8.25 -28.97 14.15
CA GLY A 166 -8.04 -28.39 15.46
C GLY A 166 -8.63 -29.26 16.57
N THR A 167 -8.80 -28.65 17.73
CA THR A 167 -9.50 -29.28 18.86
C THR A 167 -10.56 -28.33 19.40
N TYR A 168 -11.75 -28.87 19.68
CA TYR A 168 -12.83 -28.16 20.32
C TYR A 168 -12.71 -28.29 21.84
N CYS A 169 -12.72 -27.17 22.57
CA CYS A 169 -12.83 -27.19 24.03
C CYS A 169 -14.29 -27.10 24.47
N ALA A 170 -14.78 -28.08 25.23
CA ALA A 170 -16.14 -28.07 25.76
C ALA A 170 -16.40 -27.00 26.84
N LYS A 171 -15.37 -26.56 27.57
CA LYS A 171 -15.48 -25.52 28.62
C LYS A 171 -15.66 -24.11 28.05
N ASP A 172 -14.93 -23.78 26.99
CA ASP A 172 -14.91 -22.44 26.39
C ASP A 172 -15.66 -22.36 25.04
N LYS A 173 -16.18 -23.50 24.54
CA LYS A 173 -16.90 -23.66 23.28
C LYS A 173 -16.14 -23.15 22.03
N THR A 174 -14.80 -23.26 22.02
CA THR A 174 -13.90 -22.71 20.99
C THR A 174 -13.05 -23.76 20.27
N ALA A 175 -12.68 -23.50 19.01
CA ALA A 175 -11.74 -24.29 18.19
C ALA A 175 -10.65 -23.41 17.52
N THR A 176 -9.49 -24.00 17.17
CA THR A 176 -8.23 -23.34 16.71
C THR A 176 -7.49 -24.09 15.57
N GLU A 177 -6.85 -23.42 14.58
CA GLU A 177 -6.78 -23.92 13.16
C GLU A 177 -5.58 -23.49 12.23
N TYR A 178 -5.46 -24.08 11.00
CA TYR A 178 -4.51 -23.76 9.87
C TYR A 178 -5.11 -24.06 8.45
N ARG A 179 -4.68 -23.38 7.33
CA ARG A 179 -5.48 -23.19 6.04
C ARG A 179 -4.74 -23.11 4.66
N GLU A 180 -5.46 -23.33 3.52
CA GLU A 180 -5.03 -23.16 2.08
C GLU A 180 -6.18 -22.72 1.07
N SER A 181 -5.91 -22.14 -0.14
CA SER A 181 -6.94 -21.71 -1.16
C SER A 181 -6.42 -21.44 -2.62
N TYR A 182 -7.15 -21.90 -3.67
CA TYR A 182 -6.73 -21.85 -5.10
C TYR A 182 -6.95 -20.53 -5.87
N TRP A 183 -8.07 -19.81 -5.69
CA TRP A 183 -8.34 -18.55 -6.43
C TRP A 183 -7.36 -17.44 -6.03
N TYR A 184 -6.99 -17.42 -4.76
CA TYR A 184 -5.91 -16.59 -4.22
C TYR A 184 -4.55 -16.90 -4.83
N GLY A 185 -4.34 -18.13 -5.30
CA GLY A 185 -3.15 -18.49 -6.05
C GLY A 185 -2.99 -17.64 -7.31
N LEU A 186 -4.06 -17.45 -8.09
CA LEU A 186 -4.01 -16.69 -9.34
C LEU A 186 -3.96 -15.17 -9.10
N SER A 187 -4.88 -14.63 -8.29
CA SER A 187 -4.91 -13.18 -7.99
C SER A 187 -3.67 -12.74 -7.20
N GLY A 188 -3.25 -13.55 -6.21
CA GLY A 188 -2.02 -13.35 -5.45
C GLY A 188 -0.77 -13.42 -6.32
N SER A 189 -0.70 -14.36 -7.28
CA SER A 189 0.42 -14.42 -8.23
C SER A 189 0.49 -13.17 -9.10
N ALA A 190 -0.64 -12.68 -9.61
CA ALA A 190 -0.69 -11.43 -10.38
C ALA A 190 -0.23 -10.23 -9.52
N TRP A 191 -0.64 -10.19 -8.25
CA TRP A 191 -0.22 -9.13 -7.32
C TRP A 191 1.27 -9.17 -6.99
N ILE A 192 1.82 -10.36 -6.71
CA ILE A 192 3.25 -10.57 -6.47
C ILE A 192 4.05 -10.18 -7.71
N ALA A 193 3.63 -10.62 -8.90
CA ALA A 193 4.27 -10.25 -10.17
C ALA A 193 4.30 -8.73 -10.36
N TYR A 194 3.19 -8.05 -10.07
CA TYR A 194 3.12 -6.60 -10.12
C TYR A 194 4.08 -5.93 -9.12
N ARG A 195 4.13 -6.41 -7.86
CA ARG A 195 5.06 -5.92 -6.83
C ARG A 195 6.53 -6.14 -7.23
N ILE A 196 6.86 -7.25 -7.89
CA ILE A 196 8.20 -7.51 -8.43
C ILE A 196 8.57 -6.48 -9.50
N LEU A 197 7.65 -6.18 -10.44
CA LEU A 197 7.87 -5.17 -11.47
C LEU A 197 8.07 -3.77 -10.85
N MET A 198 7.26 -3.43 -9.84
CA MET A 198 7.41 -2.20 -9.06
C MET A 198 8.76 -2.15 -8.32
N LEU A 199 9.21 -3.24 -7.71
CA LEU A 199 10.50 -3.27 -7.03
C LEU A 199 11.66 -3.17 -8.01
N ARG A 200 11.56 -3.79 -9.18
CA ARG A 200 12.56 -3.65 -10.26
C ARG A 200 12.69 -2.20 -10.73
N ARG A 201 11.58 -1.48 -10.94
CA ARG A 201 11.64 -0.06 -11.35
C ARG A 201 12.25 0.81 -10.25
N SER A 202 11.85 0.58 -9.00
CA SER A 202 12.39 1.27 -7.82
C SER A 202 13.90 1.06 -7.69
N TYR A 203 14.38 -0.19 -7.81
CA TYR A 203 15.81 -0.51 -7.76
C TYR A 203 16.61 0.29 -8.79
N ILE A 204 16.12 0.36 -10.03
CA ILE A 204 16.81 1.10 -11.09
C ILE A 204 16.82 2.60 -10.79
N SER A 205 15.73 3.16 -10.28
CA SER A 205 15.66 4.55 -9.84
C SER A 205 16.69 4.83 -8.73
N CYS A 206 16.69 4.02 -7.66
CA CYS A 206 17.63 4.12 -6.54
C CYS A 206 19.10 4.00 -6.99
N LYS A 207 19.40 3.05 -7.88
CA LYS A 207 20.74 2.86 -8.43
C LYS A 207 21.20 4.07 -9.24
N ARG A 208 20.33 4.65 -10.07
CA ARG A 208 20.66 5.82 -10.92
C ARG A 208 20.82 7.08 -10.09
N TYR A 209 19.90 7.32 -9.16
CA TYR A 209 19.95 8.47 -8.27
C TYR A 209 21.19 8.40 -7.38
N GLY A 210 21.44 7.26 -6.73
CA GLY A 210 22.64 7.06 -5.91
C GLY A 210 23.94 7.24 -6.68
N LYS A 211 24.04 6.71 -7.92
CA LYS A 211 25.22 6.96 -8.78
C LYS A 211 25.36 8.44 -9.18
N ARG A 212 24.27 9.21 -9.24
CA ARG A 212 24.35 10.65 -9.52
C ARG A 212 24.77 11.42 -8.27
N CYS A 213 24.21 11.13 -7.11
CA CYS A 213 24.66 11.71 -5.84
C CYS A 213 26.15 11.46 -5.60
N ASP A 214 26.60 10.21 -5.77
CA ASP A 214 28.02 9.85 -5.62
C ASP A 214 28.92 10.66 -6.59
N ARG A 215 28.46 10.94 -7.82
CA ARG A 215 29.18 11.77 -8.81
C ARG A 215 29.17 13.25 -8.50
N LEU A 216 28.11 13.75 -7.86
CA LEU A 216 27.99 15.13 -7.42
C LEU A 216 28.64 15.36 -6.04
N CYS A 217 29.29 14.34 -5.47
CA CYS A 217 29.84 14.35 -4.10
C CYS A 217 28.78 14.70 -3.04
N GLU A 218 27.55 14.24 -3.25
CA GLU A 218 26.41 14.51 -2.40
C GLU A 218 26.08 13.30 -1.52
N ASN A 219 26.08 13.54 -0.20
CA ASN A 219 25.74 12.53 0.79
C ASN A 219 24.24 12.54 1.11
N LEU A 220 23.66 11.36 1.28
CA LEU A 220 22.26 11.18 1.67
C LEU A 220 22.18 10.62 3.09
N ARG A 221 21.29 11.18 3.92
CA ARG A 221 21.03 10.66 5.26
C ARG A 221 20.14 9.43 5.17
N LEU A 222 20.17 8.57 6.20
CA LEU A 222 19.31 7.38 6.25
C LEU A 222 17.81 7.73 6.08
N ASN A 223 17.33 8.73 6.80
CA ASN A 223 15.92 9.16 6.71
C ASN A 223 15.56 9.66 5.30
N ASP A 224 16.45 10.40 4.64
CA ASP A 224 16.24 10.91 3.29
C ASP A 224 16.23 9.75 2.27
N ALA A 225 17.07 8.73 2.50
CA ALA A 225 17.11 7.50 1.70
C ALA A 225 15.81 6.70 1.84
N VAL A 226 15.24 6.61 3.04
CA VAL A 226 13.94 5.97 3.29
C VAL A 226 12.82 6.66 2.51
N VAL A 227 12.77 7.99 2.56
CA VAL A 227 11.79 8.78 1.80
C VAL A 227 11.93 8.52 0.30
N TYR A 228 13.13 8.63 -0.25
CA TYR A 228 13.37 8.39 -1.68
C TYR A 228 12.96 6.98 -2.11
N VAL A 229 13.37 5.96 -1.35
CA VAL A 229 13.03 4.56 -1.62
C VAL A 229 11.52 4.37 -1.59
N GLN A 230 10.82 4.91 -0.60
CA GLN A 230 9.36 4.79 -0.49
C GLN A 230 8.62 5.50 -1.63
N GLU A 231 9.04 6.69 -2.05
CA GLU A 231 8.48 7.36 -3.24
C GLU A 231 8.76 6.56 -4.53
N SER A 232 9.95 5.97 -4.66
CA SER A 232 10.30 5.16 -5.84
C SER A 232 9.50 3.84 -5.94
N MET A 233 8.96 3.36 -4.80
CA MET A 233 8.08 2.18 -4.69
C MET A 233 6.59 2.55 -4.71
N ARG A 234 6.23 3.75 -5.17
CA ARG A 234 4.83 4.11 -5.41
C ARG A 234 4.16 3.08 -6.32
N LEU A 235 2.86 2.81 -6.12
CA LEU A 235 2.07 1.87 -6.94
C LEU A 235 1.73 2.48 -8.30
N SER A 236 1.07 3.63 -8.33
CA SER A 236 0.73 4.35 -9.57
C SER A 236 1.97 4.96 -10.23
N ALA A 237 2.09 4.83 -11.55
CA ALA A 237 3.06 5.60 -12.33
C ALA A 237 2.56 7.04 -12.52
N TYR A 238 3.45 7.99 -12.88
CA TYR A 238 3.06 9.41 -12.97
C TYR A 238 1.95 9.71 -14.00
N ASP A 239 1.90 8.97 -15.11
CA ASP A 239 0.88 9.15 -16.15
C ASP A 239 -0.35 8.22 -15.95
N ALA A 240 -0.57 7.74 -14.73
CA ALA A 240 -1.72 6.88 -14.44
C ALA A 240 -3.05 7.63 -14.60
N ARG A 241 -3.93 7.06 -15.42
CA ARG A 241 -5.36 7.45 -15.51
C ARG A 241 -6.20 6.75 -14.42
N ASN A 242 -7.41 7.24 -14.16
CA ASN A 242 -8.27 6.70 -13.09
C ASN A 242 -8.66 5.23 -13.27
N TYR A 243 -8.86 4.74 -14.50
CA TYR A 243 -9.12 3.30 -14.69
C TYR A 243 -7.93 2.42 -14.29
N HIS A 244 -6.68 2.88 -14.52
CA HIS A 244 -5.50 2.18 -14.02
C HIS A 244 -5.44 2.21 -12.49
N ARG A 245 -5.82 3.34 -11.86
CA ARG A 245 -5.91 3.44 -10.39
C ARG A 245 -6.98 2.51 -9.83
N VAL A 246 -8.12 2.36 -10.49
CA VAL A 246 -9.17 1.39 -10.12
C VAL A 246 -8.65 -0.04 -10.21
N ALA A 247 -7.93 -0.41 -11.27
CA ALA A 247 -7.31 -1.73 -11.38
C ALA A 247 -6.27 -1.99 -10.26
N LEU A 248 -5.48 -0.98 -9.90
CA LEU A 248 -4.55 -1.08 -8.77
C LEU A 248 -5.26 -1.17 -7.43
N LEU A 249 -6.34 -0.41 -7.25
CA LEU A 249 -7.18 -0.44 -6.06
C LEU A 249 -7.76 -1.84 -5.87
N TYR A 250 -8.25 -2.47 -6.95
CA TYR A 250 -8.70 -3.86 -6.93
C TYR A 250 -7.60 -4.80 -6.44
N LEU A 251 -6.42 -4.77 -7.06
CA LEU A 251 -5.30 -5.64 -6.65
C LEU A 251 -4.84 -5.38 -5.21
N LEU A 252 -5.00 -4.15 -4.73
CA LEU A 252 -4.66 -3.78 -3.36
C LEU A 252 -5.70 -4.28 -2.35
N VAL A 253 -6.98 -4.27 -2.71
CA VAL A 253 -8.06 -4.91 -1.93
C VAL A 253 -7.85 -6.43 -1.88
N GLU A 254 -7.46 -7.05 -3.01
CA GLU A 254 -7.06 -8.46 -3.03
C GLU A 254 -5.88 -8.73 -2.08
N GLY A 255 -4.86 -7.86 -2.09
CA GLY A 255 -3.73 -7.94 -1.17
C GLY A 255 -4.12 -7.76 0.29
N LEU A 256 -5.06 -6.85 0.60
CA LEU A 256 -5.62 -6.63 1.94
C LEU A 256 -6.34 -7.89 2.43
N MET A 257 -7.18 -8.49 1.59
CA MET A 257 -7.89 -9.72 1.91
C MET A 257 -6.90 -10.88 2.09
N GLY A 258 -5.89 -11.00 1.22
CA GLY A 258 -4.79 -11.96 1.38
C GLY A 258 -4.07 -11.81 2.72
N ASP A 259 -3.81 -10.58 3.17
CA ASP A 259 -3.20 -10.33 4.47
C ASP A 259 -4.13 -10.69 5.65
N LEU A 260 -5.44 -10.48 5.50
CA LEU A 260 -6.46 -10.94 6.47
C LEU A 260 -6.49 -12.47 6.56
N PHE A 261 -6.34 -13.19 5.44
CA PHE A 261 -6.23 -14.64 5.45
C PHE A 261 -4.92 -15.15 6.03
N LEU A 262 -3.82 -14.42 5.82
CA LEU A 262 -2.55 -14.77 6.43
C LEU A 262 -2.52 -14.52 7.93
N LEU A 263 -3.24 -13.49 8.39
CA LEU A 263 -3.47 -13.30 9.81
C LEU A 263 -4.08 -14.55 10.37
N ILE A 264 -5.21 -14.97 9.79
CA ILE A 264 -5.93 -16.22 10.08
C ILE A 264 -4.99 -17.45 10.12
N ALA A 265 -3.93 -17.50 9.29
CA ALA A 265 -2.99 -18.63 9.20
C ALA A 265 -1.70 -18.51 10.04
N GLN A 266 -1.48 -17.40 10.76
CA GLN A 266 -0.21 -17.13 11.45
C GLN A 266 -0.41 -16.72 12.91
N GLU A 267 0.29 -17.42 13.79
CA GLU A 267 0.27 -17.14 15.23
C GLU A 267 1.59 -16.50 15.72
N GLY A 268 1.54 -15.93 16.92
CA GLY A 268 2.71 -15.36 17.58
C GLY A 268 3.27 -14.12 16.87
N ILE A 269 4.61 -14.02 16.83
CA ILE A 269 5.31 -12.83 16.31
C ILE A 269 5.06 -12.65 14.80
N ILE A 270 4.89 -13.74 14.06
CA ILE A 270 4.66 -13.69 12.62
C ILE A 270 3.26 -13.12 12.32
N GLY A 271 2.23 -13.53 13.07
CA GLY A 271 0.90 -12.92 12.99
C GLY A 271 0.90 -11.42 13.30
N ARG A 272 1.72 -10.97 14.28
CA ARG A 272 1.90 -9.53 14.56
C ARG A 272 2.54 -8.77 13.41
N LEU A 273 3.51 -9.35 12.72
CA LEU A 273 4.09 -8.75 11.52
C LEU A 273 3.07 -8.66 10.38
N GLN A 274 2.18 -9.65 10.27
CA GLN A 274 1.13 -9.67 9.26
C GLN A 274 0.08 -8.57 9.49
N TYR A 275 -0.22 -8.23 10.74
CA TYR A 275 -1.07 -7.06 11.08
C TYR A 275 -0.46 -5.74 10.57
N ILE A 276 0.87 -5.61 10.57
CA ILE A 276 1.58 -4.43 10.02
C ILE A 276 1.43 -4.39 8.49
N SER A 277 1.57 -5.54 7.81
CA SER A 277 1.33 -5.63 6.37
C SER A 277 -0.10 -5.22 5.99
N LEU A 278 -1.08 -5.67 6.78
CA LEU A 278 -2.49 -5.30 6.59
C LEU A 278 -2.68 -3.78 6.72
N GLY A 279 -2.08 -3.15 7.73
CA GLY A 279 -2.06 -1.70 7.89
C GLY A 279 -1.41 -0.96 6.71
N TYR A 280 -0.31 -1.49 6.17
CA TYR A 280 0.38 -0.92 5.02
C TYR A 280 -0.46 -1.00 3.74
N ASN A 281 -1.13 -2.13 3.48
CA ASN A 281 -2.06 -2.26 2.34
C ASN A 281 -3.27 -1.34 2.50
N LEU A 282 -3.83 -1.21 3.71
CA LEU A 282 -4.92 -0.26 4.01
C LEU A 282 -4.49 1.20 3.78
N SER A 283 -3.28 1.57 4.22
CA SER A 283 -2.66 2.87 3.96
C SER A 283 -2.49 3.14 2.46
N GLY A 284 -2.15 2.10 1.69
CA GLY A 284 -2.16 2.13 0.24
C GLY A 284 -3.54 2.42 -0.37
N VAL A 285 -4.61 1.83 0.19
CA VAL A 285 -5.99 1.99 -0.29
C VAL A 285 -6.39 3.44 -0.13
N MET A 286 -6.15 3.99 1.07
CA MET A 286 -6.39 5.41 1.35
C MET A 286 -5.60 6.33 0.43
N SER A 287 -4.31 6.04 0.20
CA SER A 287 -3.46 6.83 -0.71
C SER A 287 -3.98 6.81 -2.15
N MET A 288 -4.38 5.64 -2.65
CA MET A 288 -4.89 5.50 -4.03
C MET A 288 -6.24 6.22 -4.21
N LEU A 289 -7.14 6.09 -3.22
CA LEU A 289 -8.42 6.79 -3.23
C LEU A 289 -8.22 8.30 -3.18
N PHE A 290 -7.31 8.79 -2.33
CA PHE A 290 -7.00 10.22 -2.26
C PHE A 290 -6.39 10.75 -3.57
N GLU A 291 -5.48 10.00 -4.20
CA GLU A 291 -4.95 10.35 -5.53
C GLU A 291 -6.06 10.45 -6.59
N MET A 292 -7.05 9.54 -6.57
CA MET A 292 -8.18 9.61 -7.48
C MET A 292 -8.99 10.88 -7.25
N VAL A 293 -9.33 11.20 -5.99
CA VAL A 293 -10.04 12.43 -5.63
C VAL A 293 -9.25 13.69 -6.03
N GLU A 294 -7.93 13.69 -5.83
CA GLU A 294 -7.03 14.77 -6.23
C GLU A 294 -7.07 15.00 -7.75
N THR A 295 -7.08 13.93 -8.56
CA THR A 295 -7.19 14.07 -10.02
C THR A 295 -8.57 14.48 -10.53
N MET A 296 -9.62 14.30 -9.72
CA MET A 296 -10.97 14.74 -10.08
C MET A 296 -11.21 16.21 -9.71
N HIS A 297 -10.25 16.88 -9.04
CA HIS A 297 -10.33 18.27 -8.62
C HIS A 297 -11.57 18.59 -7.75
N TRP A 298 -12.03 17.60 -6.97
CA TRP A 298 -13.21 17.74 -6.10
C TRP A 298 -12.94 18.55 -4.82
N ILE A 299 -11.67 18.76 -4.48
CA ILE A 299 -11.26 19.41 -3.23
C ILE A 299 -10.38 20.63 -3.57
N GLY A 300 -10.59 21.76 -2.88
CA GLY A 300 -9.76 22.95 -3.02
C GLY A 300 -8.32 22.74 -2.48
N GLU A 301 -7.36 23.47 -3.05
CA GLU A 301 -5.92 23.30 -2.78
C GLU A 301 -5.53 23.40 -1.29
N ARG A 302 -6.17 24.30 -0.53
CA ARG A 302 -5.93 24.44 0.92
C ARG A 302 -6.36 23.20 1.70
N THR A 303 -7.55 22.68 1.42
CA THR A 303 -8.08 21.48 2.08
C THR A 303 -7.31 20.24 1.66
N GLN A 304 -6.93 20.14 0.38
CA GLN A 304 -6.08 19.08 -0.13
C GLN A 304 -4.72 19.07 0.58
N SER A 305 -4.08 20.24 0.74
CA SER A 305 -2.81 20.37 1.46
C SER A 305 -2.94 19.98 2.93
N LEU A 306 -4.02 20.42 3.59
CA LEU A 306 -4.33 20.06 4.97
C LEU A 306 -4.46 18.54 5.14
N ILE A 307 -5.26 17.89 4.30
CA ILE A 307 -5.46 16.44 4.34
C ILE A 307 -4.14 15.71 4.07
N LYS A 308 -3.38 16.15 3.06
CA LYS A 308 -2.10 15.53 2.69
C LYS A 308 -1.08 15.62 3.83
N ARG A 309 -0.98 16.79 4.48
CA ARG A 309 -0.07 16.99 5.61
C ARG A 309 -0.51 16.26 6.89
N LEU A 310 -1.81 16.14 7.15
CA LEU A 310 -2.32 15.42 8.33
C LEU A 310 -2.26 13.90 8.18
N LEU A 311 -2.66 13.36 7.02
CA LEU A 311 -2.87 11.91 6.84
C LEU A 311 -1.76 11.23 6.05
N PHE A 312 -1.07 11.94 5.17
CA PHE A 312 -0.10 11.40 4.21
C PHE A 312 1.28 12.02 4.44
N ASN A 313 1.81 11.85 5.66
CA ASN A 313 3.15 12.28 6.04
C ASN A 313 4.03 11.14 6.54
N TYR A 314 5.35 11.25 6.32
CA TYR A 314 6.32 10.21 6.67
C TYR A 314 6.51 10.01 8.17
N GLU A 315 6.38 11.09 8.95
CA GLU A 315 6.61 11.08 10.40
C GLU A 315 5.59 10.22 11.15
N THR A 316 4.33 10.20 10.68
CA THR A 316 3.23 9.47 11.34
C THR A 316 2.79 8.22 10.58
N MET A 317 3.29 7.98 9.36
CA MET A 317 2.89 6.85 8.53
C MET A 317 3.06 5.52 9.28
N LEU A 318 4.28 5.25 9.76
CA LEU A 318 4.64 4.02 10.46
C LEU A 318 3.95 3.92 11.83
N LEU A 319 3.84 5.04 12.54
CA LEU A 319 3.13 5.10 13.83
C LEU A 319 1.67 4.68 13.68
N GLY A 320 1.00 5.20 12.65
CA GLY A 320 -0.38 4.83 12.32
C GLY A 320 -0.52 3.35 11.99
N GLU A 321 0.39 2.80 11.18
CA GLU A 321 0.37 1.39 10.79
C GLU A 321 0.61 0.46 12.00
N CYS A 322 1.56 0.79 12.87
CA CYS A 322 1.85 0.01 14.08
C CYS A 322 0.70 0.05 15.11
N ILE A 323 0.12 1.22 15.37
CA ILE A 323 -1.01 1.33 16.32
C ILE A 323 -2.26 0.67 15.74
N CYS A 324 -2.53 0.85 14.45
CA CYS A 324 -3.63 0.16 13.79
C CYS A 324 -3.44 -1.36 13.88
N ALA A 325 -2.24 -1.86 13.60
CA ALA A 325 -1.90 -3.28 13.74
C ALA A 325 -2.15 -3.81 15.17
N ALA A 326 -1.74 -3.06 16.20
CA ALA A 326 -1.93 -3.45 17.59
C ALA A 326 -3.40 -3.39 18.04
N ALA A 327 -4.16 -2.38 17.59
CA ALA A 327 -5.56 -2.19 17.97
C ALA A 327 -6.52 -3.11 17.22
N MET A 328 -6.18 -3.52 15.99
CA MET A 328 -7.10 -4.20 15.08
C MET A 328 -7.60 -5.54 15.62
N GLN A 329 -6.75 -6.35 16.24
CA GLN A 329 -7.16 -7.63 16.84
C GLN A 329 -8.22 -7.42 17.94
N HIS A 330 -7.99 -6.45 18.83
CA HIS A 330 -8.91 -6.11 19.91
C HIS A 330 -10.22 -5.53 19.37
N TYR A 331 -10.12 -4.62 18.39
CA TYR A 331 -11.28 -4.02 17.73
C TYR A 331 -12.17 -5.07 17.08
N LEU A 332 -11.61 -5.97 16.27
CA LEU A 332 -12.37 -7.03 15.58
C LEU A 332 -13.03 -8.00 16.56
N THR A 333 -12.30 -8.40 17.61
CA THR A 333 -12.84 -9.28 18.66
C THR A 333 -13.98 -8.61 19.42
N ALA A 334 -13.82 -7.34 19.81
CA ALA A 334 -14.84 -6.57 20.50
C ALA A 334 -16.08 -6.34 19.62
N LEU A 335 -15.86 -6.06 18.32
CA LEU A 335 -16.92 -5.87 17.34
C LEU A 335 -17.73 -7.15 17.16
N ASN A 336 -17.07 -8.30 16.94
CA ASN A 336 -17.75 -9.59 16.81
C ASN A 336 -18.52 -9.96 18.09
N ARG A 337 -17.97 -9.66 19.28
CA ARG A 337 -18.66 -9.91 20.55
C ARG A 337 -19.73 -8.88 20.92
N SER A 338 -19.89 -7.83 20.12
CA SER A 338 -20.87 -6.76 20.39
C SER A 338 -22.31 -7.27 20.30
N LYS A 339 -23.24 -6.59 20.98
CA LYS A 339 -24.67 -6.93 20.94
C LYS A 339 -25.23 -6.89 19.50
N GLY A 340 -24.70 -6.01 18.65
CA GLY A 340 -25.11 -5.90 17.24
C GLY A 340 -24.76 -7.17 16.47
N PHE A 341 -23.50 -7.60 16.51
CA PHE A 341 -23.08 -8.78 15.73
C PHE A 341 -23.51 -10.12 16.34
N LYS A 342 -23.91 -10.16 17.60
CA LYS A 342 -24.58 -11.33 18.20
C LYS A 342 -25.95 -11.64 17.59
N ARG A 343 -26.65 -10.64 17.03
CA ARG A 343 -27.95 -10.81 16.35
C ARG A 343 -27.83 -10.96 14.83
N SER A 344 -26.61 -11.15 14.32
CA SER A 344 -26.35 -11.16 12.87
C SER A 344 -27.17 -12.19 12.09
N ASP A 345 -27.51 -13.33 12.69
CA ASP A 345 -28.34 -14.35 12.01
C ASP A 345 -29.76 -13.86 11.71
N TYR A 346 -30.39 -13.22 12.70
CA TYR A 346 -31.72 -12.65 12.53
C TYR A 346 -31.72 -11.54 11.48
N GLU A 347 -30.76 -10.62 11.56
CA GLU A 347 -30.65 -9.51 10.61
C GLU A 347 -30.32 -10.00 9.19
N ALA A 348 -29.40 -10.95 9.05
CA ALA A 348 -29.06 -11.54 7.74
C ALA A 348 -30.26 -12.23 7.09
N LYS A 349 -31.12 -12.91 7.86
CA LYS A 349 -32.36 -13.51 7.37
C LYS A 349 -33.40 -12.45 6.97
N LEU A 350 -33.40 -11.29 7.62
CA LEU A 350 -34.33 -10.19 7.36
C LEU A 350 -34.00 -9.42 6.08
N VAL A 351 -32.73 -9.03 5.87
CA VAL A 351 -32.32 -8.18 4.73
C VAL A 351 -31.63 -8.90 3.58
N SER A 352 -31.07 -10.10 3.81
CA SER A 352 -30.21 -10.92 2.93
C SER A 352 -28.79 -11.07 3.50
N PRO A 353 -28.22 -12.29 3.48
CA PRO A 353 -26.83 -12.55 3.89
C PRO A 353 -25.80 -11.70 3.14
N TYR A 354 -26.04 -11.40 1.86
CA TYR A 354 -25.12 -10.59 1.05
C TYR A 354 -25.09 -9.13 1.47
N VAL A 355 -26.27 -8.55 1.74
CA VAL A 355 -26.40 -7.15 2.18
C VAL A 355 -25.83 -7.00 3.58
N TRP A 356 -26.16 -7.93 4.49
CA TRP A 356 -25.65 -7.90 5.85
C TRP A 356 -24.13 -8.09 5.90
N SER A 357 -23.57 -8.95 5.05
CA SER A 357 -22.12 -9.09 4.90
C SER A 357 -21.45 -7.82 4.39
N LEU A 358 -22.05 -7.11 3.43
CA LEU A 358 -21.54 -5.82 2.98
C LEU A 358 -21.49 -4.79 4.13
N VAL A 359 -22.54 -4.75 4.97
CA VAL A 359 -22.57 -3.92 6.17
C VAL A 359 -21.47 -4.34 7.14
N GLY A 360 -21.32 -5.64 7.40
CA GLY A 360 -20.28 -6.20 8.28
C GLY A 360 -18.87 -5.81 7.85
N HIS A 361 -18.53 -6.02 6.57
CA HIS A 361 -17.26 -5.59 5.99
C HIS A 361 -17.09 -4.07 6.03
N GLY A 362 -18.15 -3.31 5.74
CA GLY A 362 -18.15 -1.85 5.80
C GLY A 362 -17.78 -1.34 7.18
N VAL A 363 -18.40 -1.86 8.24
CA VAL A 363 -18.11 -1.47 9.64
C VAL A 363 -16.64 -1.72 9.98
N ILE A 364 -16.08 -2.86 9.56
CA ILE A 364 -14.69 -3.22 9.83
C ILE A 364 -13.72 -2.30 9.11
N VAL A 365 -13.89 -2.15 7.79
CA VAL A 365 -12.99 -1.31 6.98
C VAL A 365 -13.05 0.13 7.47
N LEU A 366 -14.25 0.66 7.73
CA LEU A 366 -14.42 2.01 8.25
C LEU A 366 -13.82 2.17 9.65
N GLY A 367 -13.96 1.18 10.53
CA GLY A 367 -13.34 1.19 11.85
C GLY A 367 -11.81 1.20 11.79
N CYS A 368 -11.21 0.36 10.96
CA CYS A 368 -9.75 0.34 10.77
C CYS A 368 -9.26 1.65 10.16
N VAL A 369 -9.96 2.18 9.16
CA VAL A 369 -9.65 3.49 8.57
C VAL A 369 -9.77 4.60 9.62
N LEU A 370 -10.79 4.58 10.48
CA LEU A 370 -10.97 5.57 11.54
C LEU A 370 -9.80 5.57 12.53
N VAL A 371 -9.37 4.39 13.01
CA VAL A 371 -8.20 4.27 13.90
C VAL A 371 -6.95 4.82 13.21
N LEU A 372 -6.74 4.44 11.95
CA LEU A 372 -5.56 4.90 11.19
C LEU A 372 -5.56 6.42 10.99
N VAL A 373 -6.69 6.99 10.57
CA VAL A 373 -6.88 8.44 10.36
C VAL A 373 -6.69 9.22 11.65
N THR A 374 -7.30 8.77 12.75
CA THR A 374 -7.21 9.45 14.05
C THR A 374 -5.78 9.46 14.58
N VAL A 375 -5.09 8.32 14.56
CA VAL A 375 -3.70 8.22 15.02
C VAL A 375 -2.77 9.10 14.19
N ARG A 376 -2.89 9.07 12.85
CA ARG A 376 -2.04 9.91 11.97
C ARG A 376 -2.31 11.39 12.18
N SER A 377 -3.58 11.78 12.25
CA SER A 377 -3.96 13.18 12.48
C SER A 377 -3.44 13.69 13.82
N LEU A 378 -3.67 12.94 14.91
CA LEU A 378 -3.19 13.31 16.24
C LEU A 378 -1.66 13.37 16.29
N GLY A 379 -0.98 12.38 15.71
CA GLY A 379 0.48 12.37 15.60
C GLY A 379 1.01 13.59 14.85
N ALA A 380 0.36 13.99 13.76
CA ALA A 380 0.76 15.13 12.95
C ALA A 380 0.54 16.45 13.70
N ILE A 381 -0.60 16.60 14.38
CA ILE A 381 -0.92 17.76 15.22
C ILE A 381 0.11 17.90 16.36
N ILE A 382 0.38 16.82 17.10
CA ILE A 382 1.37 16.82 18.18
C ILE A 382 2.75 17.18 17.61
N TYR A 383 3.15 16.56 16.50
CA TYR A 383 4.42 16.85 15.85
C TYR A 383 4.55 18.32 15.44
N MET A 384 3.51 18.91 14.84
CA MET A 384 3.47 20.33 14.47
C MET A 384 3.61 21.23 15.69
N ARG A 385 2.89 20.94 16.76
CA ARG A 385 2.95 21.71 18.01
C ARG A 385 4.35 21.68 18.62
N VAL A 386 4.99 20.51 18.64
CA VAL A 386 6.35 20.33 19.20
C VAL A 386 7.42 20.97 18.31
N LYS A 387 7.32 20.80 16.99
CA LYS A 387 8.38 21.21 16.05
C LYS A 387 8.35 22.68 15.66
N TYR A 388 7.15 23.21 15.39
CA TYR A 388 6.96 24.56 14.85
C TYR A 388 6.24 25.50 15.82
N GLY A 389 5.75 25.00 16.96
CA GLY A 389 5.01 25.79 17.93
C GLY A 389 3.61 26.21 17.47
N CYS A 390 3.25 26.00 16.20
CA CYS A 390 2.00 26.45 15.58
C CYS A 390 1.48 25.45 14.53
N PHE A 391 0.21 25.60 14.14
CA PHE A 391 -0.44 24.76 13.13
C PHE A 391 -0.49 25.40 11.73
N ALA A 392 0.09 26.59 11.56
CA ALA A 392 0.06 27.32 10.29
C ALA A 392 0.69 26.53 9.13
N VAL A 393 1.68 25.68 9.43
CA VAL A 393 2.33 24.78 8.48
C VAL A 393 1.36 23.78 7.85
N LEU A 394 0.23 23.45 8.49
CA LEU A 394 -0.75 22.52 7.90
C LEU A 394 -1.59 23.16 6.78
N ILE A 395 -1.79 24.47 6.81
CA ILE A 395 -2.72 25.18 5.91
C ILE A 395 -1.98 26.05 4.89
N THR A 396 -0.78 26.53 5.21
CA THR A 396 -0.04 27.48 4.37
C THR A 396 0.37 26.84 3.04
N PRO A 397 -0.03 27.37 1.88
CA PRO A 397 0.33 26.79 0.58
C PRO A 397 1.84 26.93 0.30
N CYS A 398 2.37 26.00 -0.48
CA CYS A 398 3.76 26.02 -0.94
C CYS A 398 3.80 25.73 -2.44
N CYS A 399 4.46 26.59 -3.22
CA CYS A 399 4.52 26.44 -4.67
C CYS A 399 5.17 25.12 -5.14
N VAL A 400 6.04 24.53 -4.32
CA VAL A 400 6.64 23.22 -4.60
C VAL A 400 5.60 22.11 -4.45
N ASP A 401 4.72 22.18 -3.45
CA ASP A 401 3.60 21.24 -3.29
C ASP A 401 2.68 21.30 -4.50
N SER A 402 2.32 22.51 -4.94
CA SER A 402 1.46 22.72 -6.11
C SER A 402 2.12 22.22 -7.41
N THR A 403 3.45 22.38 -7.53
CA THR A 403 4.22 21.91 -8.69
C THR A 403 4.36 20.38 -8.71
N LEU A 404 4.56 19.76 -7.55
CA LEU A 404 4.55 18.30 -7.43
C LEU A 404 3.13 17.76 -7.71
N GLY A 405 2.10 18.35 -7.11
CA GLY A 405 0.71 17.90 -7.23
C GLY A 405 0.59 16.40 -6.91
N ILE A 406 -0.02 15.66 -7.84
CA ILE A 406 -0.18 14.20 -7.75
C ILE A 406 1.15 13.44 -7.78
N ARG A 407 2.29 14.08 -8.09
CA ARG A 407 3.60 13.42 -8.22
C ARG A 407 4.19 13.02 -6.85
N GLY A 408 3.95 13.78 -5.79
CA GLY A 408 4.35 13.37 -4.44
C GLY A 408 3.30 12.46 -3.81
N LYS A 409 3.70 11.28 -3.31
CA LYS A 409 2.80 10.37 -2.59
C LYS A 409 2.58 10.86 -1.15
N LEU A 410 3.66 11.08 -0.40
CA LEU A 410 3.63 11.60 0.98
C LEU A 410 4.44 12.88 1.11
N ILE A 411 4.25 13.59 2.23
CA ILE A 411 4.97 14.81 2.61
C ILE A 411 5.92 14.52 3.78
N VAL A 412 7.07 15.18 3.81
CA VAL A 412 7.96 15.20 4.99
C VAL A 412 7.61 16.45 5.81
N LEU A 413 6.84 16.30 6.89
CA LEU A 413 6.36 17.43 7.71
C LEU A 413 7.51 18.23 8.33
N GLY A 414 8.55 17.57 8.81
CA GLY A 414 9.76 18.22 9.34
C GLY A 414 10.66 18.83 8.26
N GLY A 415 10.32 18.59 6.99
CA GLY A 415 11.06 19.03 5.82
C GLY A 415 10.85 20.49 5.46
N TYR A 416 9.89 21.16 6.10
CA TYR A 416 9.61 22.56 5.84
C TYR A 416 10.47 23.50 6.70
N ALA A 417 10.77 24.67 6.13
CA ALA A 417 11.19 25.88 6.83
C ALA A 417 10.02 26.88 6.74
N PHE A 418 9.61 27.41 7.89
CA PHE A 418 8.52 28.38 7.99
C PHE A 418 9.12 29.74 8.34
N GLU A 419 9.18 30.62 7.34
CA GLU A 419 9.83 31.93 7.42
C GLU A 419 8.85 32.99 6.90
N ASN A 420 8.65 34.08 7.65
CA ASN A 420 7.80 35.20 7.21
C ASN A 420 6.40 34.80 6.72
N ARG A 421 5.73 33.87 7.42
CA ARG A 421 4.43 33.28 7.05
C ARG A 421 4.41 32.57 5.69
N LYS A 422 5.58 32.23 5.16
CA LYS A 422 5.76 31.52 3.89
C LYS A 422 6.45 30.18 4.17
N LEU A 423 6.06 29.15 3.41
CA LEU A 423 6.54 27.79 3.59
C LEU A 423 7.56 27.44 2.51
N TYR A 424 8.71 26.92 2.92
CA TYR A 424 9.80 26.53 2.03
C TYR A 424 10.24 25.10 2.30
N TYR A 425 10.64 24.37 1.26
CA TYR A 425 11.30 23.08 1.37
C TYR A 425 12.77 23.28 1.73
N ARG A 426 13.24 22.56 2.76
CA ARG A 426 14.66 22.46 3.09
C ARG A 426 15.41 21.72 1.98
N LEU A 427 16.70 22.03 1.83
CA LEU A 427 17.58 21.36 0.87
C LEU A 427 17.61 19.84 1.03
N GLN A 428 17.67 19.37 2.27
CA GLN A 428 17.65 17.93 2.59
C GLN A 428 16.36 17.27 2.07
N THR A 429 15.23 17.98 2.17
CA THR A 429 13.93 17.47 1.73
C THR A 429 13.83 17.44 0.21
N LEU A 430 14.35 18.45 -0.49
CA LEU A 430 14.46 18.41 -1.95
C LEU A 430 15.28 17.18 -2.39
N LYS A 431 16.41 16.91 -1.72
CA LYS A 431 17.24 15.72 -1.95
C LYS A 431 16.52 14.41 -1.59
N ALA A 432 15.74 14.38 -0.51
CA ALA A 432 14.98 13.21 -0.09
C ALA A 432 13.93 12.79 -1.14
N PHE A 433 13.28 13.77 -1.80
CA PHE A 433 12.39 13.51 -2.94
C PHE A 433 13.12 13.29 -4.28
N GLY A 434 14.45 13.38 -4.30
CA GLY A 434 15.24 13.27 -5.52
C GLY A 434 15.05 14.41 -6.51
N MET A 435 14.61 15.57 -6.02
CA MET A 435 14.48 16.79 -6.81
C MET A 435 15.86 17.38 -7.08
N MET A 436 16.12 17.73 -8.33
CA MET A 436 17.39 18.28 -8.78
C MET A 436 17.18 19.56 -9.57
N LYS A 437 18.24 20.37 -9.64
CA LYS A 437 18.31 21.57 -10.45
C LYS A 437 18.81 21.19 -11.84
N MET A 438 18.15 21.70 -12.86
CA MET A 438 18.69 21.74 -14.22
C MET A 438 18.93 23.19 -14.62
N GLN A 439 20.07 23.45 -15.23
CA GLN A 439 20.38 24.74 -15.82
C GLN A 439 20.58 24.56 -17.34
N GLU A 440 19.94 25.43 -18.11
CA GLU A 440 20.15 25.53 -19.56
C GLU A 440 21.25 26.53 -19.89
N GLU A 441 21.67 26.56 -21.16
CA GLU A 441 22.75 27.43 -21.64
C GLU A 441 22.43 28.93 -21.48
N ASP A 442 21.15 29.28 -21.48
CA ASP A 442 20.65 30.64 -21.23
C ASP A 442 20.67 31.05 -19.75
N GLY A 443 21.09 30.14 -18.85
CA GLY A 443 21.11 30.35 -17.41
C GLY A 443 19.78 30.06 -16.71
N SER A 444 18.72 29.71 -17.44
CA SER A 444 17.40 29.42 -16.88
C SER A 444 17.44 28.18 -15.99
N GLU A 445 16.84 28.29 -14.80
CA GLU A 445 16.81 27.23 -13.80
C GLU A 445 15.49 26.48 -13.79
N PHE A 446 15.56 25.16 -13.68
CA PHE A 446 14.41 24.27 -13.71
C PHE A 446 14.47 23.22 -12.61
N LEU A 447 13.29 22.85 -12.11
CA LEU A 447 13.08 21.74 -11.18
C LEU A 447 12.89 20.45 -11.98
N VAL A 448 13.73 19.46 -11.69
CA VAL A 448 13.76 18.17 -12.40
C VAL A 448 13.53 17.02 -11.44
N LEU A 449 12.76 16.03 -11.89
CA LEU A 449 12.42 14.82 -11.15
C LEU A 449 12.61 13.57 -12.02
N HIS A 450 12.86 12.43 -11.38
CA HIS A 450 12.80 11.13 -12.04
C HIS A 450 11.35 10.72 -12.32
N LYS A 451 11.00 10.51 -13.59
CA LYS A 451 9.70 9.99 -14.01
C LYS A 451 9.69 8.45 -13.93
N LEU A 452 8.81 7.95 -13.07
CA LEU A 452 8.46 6.54 -12.91
C LEU A 452 7.39 6.16 -13.94
N TYR A 453 7.73 5.19 -14.79
CA TYR A 453 6.84 4.58 -15.76
C TYR A 453 6.28 3.26 -15.24
N TRP A 454 5.26 2.73 -15.92
CA TRP A 454 4.61 1.47 -15.55
C TRP A 454 5.57 0.27 -15.63
N ILE A 455 6.13 0.02 -16.82
CA ILE A 455 6.96 -1.15 -17.12
C ILE A 455 8.30 -0.74 -17.76
N ALA A 456 8.25 0.23 -18.68
CA ALA A 456 9.42 0.75 -19.35
C ALA A 456 10.35 1.48 -18.36
N ILE A 457 11.67 1.37 -18.55
CA ILE A 457 12.64 2.08 -17.72
C ILE A 457 13.61 2.80 -18.65
N PRO A 458 13.18 3.92 -19.25
CA PRO A 458 13.96 4.61 -20.28
C PRO A 458 15.31 5.05 -19.71
N ARG A 459 16.35 5.12 -20.56
CA ARG A 459 17.68 5.58 -20.14
C ARG A 459 17.69 7.05 -19.71
N ARG A 460 16.83 7.87 -20.32
CA ARG A 460 16.56 9.26 -19.93
C ARG A 460 15.22 9.31 -19.20
N ASP A 461 15.29 9.38 -17.88
CA ASP A 461 14.14 9.36 -16.98
C ASP A 461 14.01 10.67 -16.18
N LEU A 462 14.86 11.66 -16.45
CA LEU A 462 14.76 12.98 -15.85
C LEU A 462 13.87 13.91 -16.68
N PHE A 463 12.90 14.52 -16.01
CA PHE A 463 11.93 15.43 -16.62
C PHE A 463 11.83 16.72 -15.83
N VAL A 464 11.76 17.81 -16.58
CA VAL A 464 11.47 19.14 -16.06
C VAL A 464 9.99 19.22 -15.69
N ILE A 465 9.70 19.66 -14.47
CA ILE A 465 8.32 19.78 -13.95
C ILE A 465 7.96 21.23 -13.55
N GLY A 466 8.94 22.11 -13.41
CA GLY A 466 8.70 23.52 -13.12
C GLY A 466 9.90 24.40 -13.41
N SER A 467 9.65 25.68 -13.69
CA SER A 467 10.66 26.73 -13.80
C SER A 467 10.93 27.33 -12.43
N VAL A 468 12.21 27.57 -12.12
CA VAL A 468 12.65 28.15 -10.85
C VAL A 468 13.00 29.61 -11.06
N ASN A 469 12.40 30.51 -10.28
CA ASN A 469 12.75 31.93 -10.27
C ASN A 469 13.01 32.37 -8.83
N GLY A 470 14.27 32.62 -8.50
CA GLY A 470 14.74 32.80 -7.13
C GLY A 470 14.36 31.59 -6.28
N ARG A 471 13.64 31.81 -5.18
CA ARG A 471 13.17 30.72 -4.31
C ARG A 471 11.83 30.10 -4.74
N LYS A 472 11.17 30.62 -5.79
CA LYS A 472 9.82 30.16 -6.18
C LYS A 472 9.91 29.16 -7.33
N VAL A 473 8.96 28.24 -7.38
CA VAL A 473 8.81 27.26 -8.46
C VAL A 473 7.43 27.43 -9.09
N GLN A 474 7.38 27.50 -10.41
CA GLN A 474 6.15 27.56 -11.17
C GLN A 474 6.02 26.32 -12.08
N PRO A 475 4.86 25.67 -12.14
CA PRO A 475 4.64 24.55 -13.05
C PRO A 475 4.88 24.95 -14.51
N CYS A 476 5.52 24.08 -15.28
CA CYS A 476 5.75 24.27 -16.72
C CYS A 476 5.43 22.98 -17.50
N PRO A 477 5.30 23.05 -18.85
CA PRO A 477 5.10 21.84 -19.66
C PRO A 477 6.21 20.82 -19.43
N GLU A 478 5.83 19.55 -19.27
CA GLU A 478 6.80 18.48 -19.06
C GLU A 478 7.68 18.30 -20.28
N ARG A 479 9.00 18.27 -20.07
CA ARG A 479 9.99 17.99 -21.12
C ARG A 479 11.18 17.22 -20.58
N LEU A 480 11.88 16.54 -21.48
CA LEU A 480 13.11 15.83 -21.14
C LEU A 480 14.19 16.79 -20.63
N CYS A 481 14.94 16.33 -19.63
CA CYS A 481 16.10 17.05 -19.13
C CYS A 481 17.23 17.02 -20.16
N ASN A 482 17.55 18.20 -20.72
CA ASN A 482 18.62 18.39 -21.70
C ASN A 482 19.80 19.22 -21.18
N GLY A 483 19.61 19.94 -20.06
CA GLY A 483 20.64 20.80 -19.46
C GLY A 483 21.56 20.10 -18.46
N ILE A 484 22.45 20.88 -17.84
CA ILE A 484 23.38 20.42 -16.80
C ILE A 484 22.59 20.22 -15.50
N VAL A 485 22.75 19.06 -14.88
CA VAL A 485 22.04 18.69 -13.66
C VAL A 485 22.94 18.82 -12.43
N SER A 486 22.46 19.55 -11.43
CA SER A 486 23.15 19.77 -10.15
C SER A 486 22.17 19.74 -8.97
N SER A 487 22.69 19.82 -7.75
CA SER A 487 21.87 19.99 -6.55
C SER A 487 21.42 21.44 -6.38
N PHE A 488 20.27 21.64 -5.73
CA PHE A 488 19.92 22.97 -5.24
C PHE A 488 20.82 23.40 -4.07
N THR A 489 21.21 24.67 -4.08
CA THR A 489 21.96 25.34 -3.00
C THR A 489 21.08 26.26 -2.15
N GLN A 490 19.83 26.48 -2.57
CA GLN A 490 18.84 27.31 -1.87
C GLN A 490 17.52 26.58 -1.61
N VAL A 491 16.80 27.01 -0.57
CA VAL A 491 15.45 26.53 -0.26
C VAL A 491 14.44 27.01 -1.32
N LEU A 492 13.43 26.18 -1.60
CA LEU A 492 12.40 26.47 -2.60
C LEU A 492 11.01 26.49 -1.98
N GLY A 493 10.15 27.44 -2.33
CA GLY A 493 8.80 27.56 -1.80
C GLY A 493 8.24 28.98 -1.86
N GLY A 494 7.28 29.24 -0.97
CA GLY A 494 6.49 30.46 -0.92
C GLY A 494 5.18 30.37 -1.70
N VAL A 495 4.47 31.50 -1.78
CA VAL A 495 3.18 31.61 -2.46
C VAL A 495 3.39 32.05 -3.91
N VAL A 496 2.73 31.36 -4.85
CA VAL A 496 2.62 31.79 -6.25
C VAL A 496 1.59 32.92 -6.29
N GLY A 497 2.00 34.18 -6.50
CA GLY A 497 1.03 35.26 -6.74
C GLY A 497 1.30 36.67 -6.19
N GLU A 498 2.35 36.93 -5.40
CA GLU A 498 2.68 38.33 -5.01
C GLU A 498 3.78 38.92 -5.88
N ALA A 499 3.36 39.60 -6.95
CA ALA A 499 3.87 40.88 -7.47
C ALA A 499 3.14 41.27 -8.78
N GLY A 500 2.20 42.22 -8.72
CA GLY A 500 1.96 43.23 -9.77
C GLY A 500 1.70 42.84 -11.23
N SER A 501 1.01 41.73 -11.55
CA SER A 501 0.52 41.53 -12.93
C SER A 501 -0.84 40.82 -12.96
N THR A 502 -1.89 41.63 -13.05
CA THR A 502 -3.19 41.22 -13.57
C THR A 502 -2.98 40.62 -14.96
N ARG A 503 -3.11 39.29 -15.08
CA ARG A 503 -3.56 38.49 -16.26
C ARG A 503 -2.76 37.19 -16.46
N TRP A 504 -2.75 36.26 -15.49
CA TRP A 504 -2.07 34.96 -15.69
C TRP A 504 -2.81 33.73 -15.11
N HIS A 505 -4.15 33.75 -15.08
CA HIS A 505 -4.97 32.61 -14.63
C HIS A 505 -5.19 31.49 -15.66
N ARG A 506 -4.43 31.42 -16.77
CA ARG A 506 -4.68 30.45 -17.86
C ARG A 506 -3.63 29.32 -17.99
N GLY A 507 -2.73 29.16 -17.02
CA GLY A 507 -1.65 28.16 -17.06
C GLY A 507 -1.90 26.86 -16.29
N ALA A 508 -2.83 26.84 -15.33
CA ALA A 508 -3.17 25.64 -14.55
C ALA A 508 -4.01 24.62 -15.34
N SER A 509 -4.47 24.98 -16.55
CA SER A 509 -5.47 24.23 -17.32
C SER A 509 -4.92 23.32 -18.42
N SER A 510 -3.62 22.97 -18.41
CA SER A 510 -3.08 22.02 -19.40
C SER A 510 -1.96 21.13 -18.87
N ASN A 511 -2.26 20.29 -17.89
CA ASN A 511 -1.68 18.94 -17.85
C ASN A 511 -2.44 18.04 -18.84
N ARG A 512 -2.38 18.37 -20.14
CA ARG A 512 -2.78 17.42 -21.18
C ARG A 512 -1.64 16.43 -21.37
N VAL A 513 -1.84 15.20 -20.88
CA VAL A 513 -1.25 14.03 -21.55
C VAL A 513 -1.74 14.08 -22.99
N ALA A 514 -0.84 14.25 -23.94
CA ALA A 514 -1.19 14.31 -25.36
C ALA A 514 -2.07 13.09 -25.73
N LEU A 515 -3.26 13.36 -26.24
CA LEU A 515 -4.11 12.39 -26.94
C LEU A 515 -3.50 12.15 -28.33
N ALA A 516 -2.46 11.32 -28.42
CA ALA A 516 -2.05 10.70 -29.67
C ALA A 516 -1.17 9.46 -29.37
N PRO A 517 -1.37 8.32 -30.05
CA PRO A 517 -0.51 7.16 -29.89
C PRO A 517 0.87 7.47 -30.50
N ALA A 518 1.92 7.37 -29.68
CA ALA A 518 3.29 7.38 -30.19
C ALA A 518 3.57 6.03 -30.86
N THR A 519 3.28 5.93 -32.15
CA THR A 519 3.76 4.85 -33.01
C THR A 519 5.28 4.93 -33.04
N ILE A 520 5.94 3.99 -32.35
CA ILE A 520 7.39 3.82 -32.41
C ILE A 520 7.72 3.33 -33.82
N LYS A 521 8.20 4.22 -34.70
CA LYS A 521 8.85 3.82 -35.95
C LYS A 521 10.21 3.20 -35.61
N VAL A 522 10.33 1.89 -35.81
CA VAL A 522 11.60 1.18 -35.77
C VAL A 522 12.37 1.51 -37.04
N GLY A 523 13.33 2.43 -36.94
CA GLY A 523 14.30 2.69 -37.99
C GLY A 523 15.47 1.70 -37.89
N SER A 524 15.56 0.80 -38.87
CA SER A 524 16.72 -0.07 -39.10
C SER A 524 17.79 0.71 -39.85
N PRO A 525 19.09 0.59 -39.52
CA PRO A 525 20.16 1.02 -40.42
C PRO A 525 20.89 -0.19 -41.00
N ARG A 526 20.88 -0.34 -42.33
CA ARG A 526 21.96 -1.03 -43.03
C ARG A 526 22.12 -0.57 -44.48
N ASN A 527 23.24 0.12 -44.68
CA ASN A 527 24.08 0.26 -45.87
C ASN A 527 23.42 0.36 -47.26
N GLN A 528 23.57 1.55 -47.85
CA GLN A 528 23.70 1.71 -49.28
C GLN A 528 24.99 1.03 -49.77
N SER A 529 24.84 0.16 -50.77
CA SER A 529 25.88 -0.11 -51.76
C SER A 529 25.21 -0.42 -53.09
N SER A 530 25.42 0.50 -54.03
CA SER A 530 25.57 0.31 -55.48
C SER A 530 24.80 -0.82 -56.19
N ARG A 531 23.89 -0.44 -57.10
CA ARG A 531 24.05 -0.54 -58.56
C ARG A 531 22.68 -0.40 -59.26
N GLN A 532 22.55 0.71 -59.98
CA GLN A 532 22.32 0.77 -61.43
C GLN A 532 21.41 -0.31 -62.05
N VAL A 533 20.27 0.11 -62.62
CA VAL A 533 19.97 0.11 -64.08
C VAL A 533 18.46 0.03 -64.33
N ASN A 534 17.96 1.11 -64.95
CA ASN A 534 16.93 1.26 -65.98
C ASN A 534 15.69 0.35 -66.08
N SER A 535 14.58 1.07 -66.34
CA SER A 535 13.68 0.91 -67.49
C SER A 535 12.26 0.43 -67.19
N THR A 536 11.35 1.41 -67.18
CA THR A 536 10.15 1.51 -68.03
C THR A 536 9.38 0.22 -68.38
N ARG A 537 8.13 0.11 -67.89
CA ARG A 537 6.90 0.17 -68.70
C ARG A 537 5.64 -0.11 -67.86
N GLU A 538 4.75 0.87 -67.82
CA GLU A 538 3.29 0.72 -67.70
C GLU A 538 2.68 0.11 -68.99
N PRO A 539 1.35 -0.14 -69.11
CA PRO A 539 0.36 -0.61 -68.13
C PRO A 539 -0.67 -1.64 -68.71
N SER A 540 -1.53 -2.17 -67.83
CA SER A 540 -2.97 -2.51 -68.06
C SER A 540 -3.34 -3.73 -68.94
N PRO A 541 -4.63 -4.17 -68.98
CA PRO A 541 -5.56 -4.47 -67.88
C PRO A 541 -6.35 -5.79 -68.13
N THR A 542 -7.43 -5.96 -67.36
CA THR A 542 -8.75 -6.53 -67.71
C THR A 542 -9.19 -7.92 -67.20
N LYS A 543 -10.34 -7.86 -66.50
CA LYS A 543 -11.55 -8.72 -66.52
C LYS A 543 -11.49 -10.06 -65.78
N VAL A 544 -12.25 -10.23 -64.69
CA VAL A 544 -13.72 -10.43 -64.51
C VAL A 544 -14.09 -11.92 -64.58
N GLY A 545 -14.84 -12.37 -63.56
CA GLY A 545 -15.51 -13.67 -63.47
C GLY A 545 -15.38 -14.27 -62.07
N THR A 546 -16.14 -13.84 -61.04
CA THR A 546 -17.47 -14.36 -60.58
C THR A 546 -17.62 -15.88 -60.45
N LEU A 547 -18.37 -16.24 -59.38
CA LEU A 547 -18.91 -17.54 -58.96
C LEU A 547 -17.93 -18.46 -58.20
N GLU A 548 -18.26 -19.12 -57.09
CA GLU A 548 -19.48 -19.23 -56.29
C GLU A 548 -19.10 -19.94 -54.96
N THR A 549 -19.85 -19.63 -53.90
CA THR A 549 -20.22 -20.46 -52.74
C THR A 549 -19.31 -21.60 -52.26
N SER A 550 -18.83 -21.45 -51.02
CA SER A 550 -19.22 -22.29 -49.86
C SER A 550 -18.77 -21.64 -48.56
#